data_AF-A0A7S1TDH9-F1
#
_entry.id   AF-A0A7S1TDH9-F1
#
_cell.length_a   1.000
_cell.length_b   1.000
_cell.length_c   1.000
_cell.angle_alpha   90.00
_cell.angle_beta   90.00
_cell.angle_gamma   90.00
#
_symmetry.space_group_name_H-M   'P 1'
#
loop_
_entity.id
_entity.type
_entity.pdbx_description
1 polymer ?
#
loop_
_entity_poly.entity_id
_entity_poly.type
_entity_poly.pdbx_seq_one_letter_code
_entity_poly.pdbx_strand_id
1 'polypeptide(L)'
;EVWTPWGRRHPSRSRPATSTGVYELWKANGKGNPEECMKAADDLDFRIFDEVDAVFDSPMADYAVDFMRAFPQSRMILTVRDPVQWVEKRRRNHNNPPAYYQRHCGQKLTEFNDTASAELYFATTEFLSCVSGKERLLLVNLFEPYRDVDLWYSLMRFVGIENRTLLGCSFP
;
A
#
# COMPACT_ATOMS: atom_id res chain seq x y z
N GLU A 1 -28.24 23.83 -7.00
CA GLU A 1 -26.83 23.48 -7.31
C GLU A 1 -26.15 23.12 -6.00
N VAL A 2 -25.64 21.89 -5.87
CA VAL A 2 -25.02 21.40 -4.63
C VAL A 2 -23.51 21.34 -4.86
N TRP A 3 -22.79 22.14 -4.09
CA TRP A 3 -21.34 22.10 -4.00
C TRP A 3 -20.93 20.94 -3.10
N THR A 4 -20.17 19.98 -3.61
CA THR A 4 -19.43 19.05 -2.76
C THR A 4 -18.17 19.74 -2.24
N PRO A 5 -17.68 19.42 -1.02
CA PRO A 5 -16.47 20.03 -0.45
C PRO A 5 -15.17 19.77 -1.26
N TRP A 6 -15.23 18.88 -2.24
CA TRP A 6 -14.11 18.50 -3.11
C TRP A 6 -14.44 18.91 -4.55
N GLY A 7 -14.26 20.19 -4.86
CA GLY A 7 -14.65 20.85 -6.11
C GLY A 7 -13.94 20.39 -7.39
N ARG A 8 -13.76 19.09 -7.61
CA ARG A 8 -13.40 18.51 -8.91
C ARG A 8 -14.42 17.46 -9.32
N ARG A 9 -15.15 17.74 -10.42
CA ARG A 9 -15.73 16.66 -11.22
C ARG A 9 -14.53 15.90 -11.81
N HIS A 10 -14.15 14.78 -11.21
CA HIS A 10 -13.33 13.81 -11.93
C HIS A 10 -14.20 13.25 -13.05
N PRO A 11 -13.85 13.44 -14.34
CA PRO A 11 -14.51 12.70 -15.40
C PRO A 11 -14.28 11.22 -15.08
N SER A 12 -15.36 10.49 -14.83
CA SER A 12 -15.37 9.06 -14.54
C SER A 12 -14.87 8.28 -15.75
N ARG A 13 -13.55 8.26 -15.93
CA ARG A 13 -12.84 7.35 -16.80
C ARG A 13 -11.71 6.79 -15.94
N SER A 14 -12.05 5.80 -15.12
CA SER A 14 -11.08 4.89 -14.55
C SER A 14 -10.39 4.17 -15.71
N ARG A 15 -9.34 4.79 -16.24
CA ARG A 15 -8.35 4.02 -16.98
C ARG A 15 -7.64 3.18 -15.93
N PRO A 16 -7.55 1.86 -16.08
CA PRO A 16 -6.69 1.07 -15.20
C PRO A 16 -5.30 1.72 -15.23
N ALA A 17 -4.62 1.77 -14.07
CA ALA A 17 -3.22 2.18 -13.99
C ALA A 17 -2.49 1.61 -15.20
N THR A 18 -1.95 2.48 -16.05
CA THR A 18 -1.44 2.04 -17.35
C THR A 18 -0.45 0.90 -17.10
N SER A 19 -0.55 -0.18 -17.87
CA SER A 19 0.38 -1.31 -17.77
C SER A 19 1.85 -0.86 -17.76
N THR A 20 2.13 0.30 -18.36
CA THR A 20 3.37 1.06 -18.31
C THR A 20 3.86 1.37 -16.90
N GLY A 21 3.05 1.97 -16.01
CA GLY A 21 3.52 2.38 -14.68
C GLY A 21 3.88 1.20 -13.77
N VAL A 22 3.06 0.14 -13.82
CA VAL A 22 3.35 -1.13 -13.14
C VAL A 22 4.66 -1.73 -13.67
N TYR A 23 4.84 -1.71 -14.99
CA TYR A 23 6.02 -2.25 -15.64
C TYR A 23 7.31 -1.49 -15.30
N GLU A 24 7.27 -0.16 -15.21
CA GLU A 24 8.43 0.64 -14.79
C GLU A 24 8.84 0.34 -13.34
N LEU A 25 7.88 0.15 -12.43
CA LEU A 25 8.18 -0.29 -11.05
C LEU A 25 8.79 -1.70 -11.00
N TRP A 26 8.30 -2.61 -11.83
CA TRP A 26 8.88 -3.95 -11.96
C TRP A 26 10.31 -3.91 -12.51
N LYS A 27 10.61 -3.01 -13.45
CA LYS A 27 11.98 -2.80 -13.91
C LYS A 27 12.88 -2.25 -12.80
N ALA A 28 12.40 -1.23 -12.08
CA ALA A 28 13.14 -0.62 -10.98
C ALA A 28 13.48 -1.67 -9.90
N ASN A 29 12.54 -2.55 -9.54
CA ASN A 29 12.76 -3.66 -8.61
C ASN A 29 13.56 -4.84 -9.20
N GLY A 30 13.74 -4.90 -10.51
CA GLY A 30 13.87 -6.16 -11.23
C GLY A 30 15.29 -6.67 -11.47
N LYS A 31 16.29 -5.80 -11.67
CA LYS A 31 17.65 -6.22 -12.10
C LYS A 31 18.69 -5.15 -11.78
N GLY A 32 19.84 -5.55 -11.23
CA GLY A 32 21.04 -4.72 -11.17
C GLY A 32 21.70 -4.62 -9.81
N ASN A 33 22.78 -3.84 -9.75
CA ASN A 33 23.40 -3.37 -8.51
C ASN A 33 22.34 -2.61 -7.68
N PRO A 34 22.23 -2.79 -6.34
CA PRO A 34 21.31 -2.03 -5.49
C PRO A 34 21.33 -0.51 -5.75
N GLU A 35 22.48 0.05 -6.10
CA GLU A 35 22.62 1.46 -6.46
C GLU A 35 21.82 1.86 -7.71
N GLU A 36 21.83 1.02 -8.75
CA GLU A 36 21.08 1.26 -9.99
C GLU A 36 19.57 1.16 -9.76
N CYS A 37 19.14 0.21 -8.93
CA CYS A 37 17.74 0.09 -8.53
C CYS A 37 17.27 1.32 -7.75
N MET A 38 18.04 1.76 -6.75
CA MET A 38 17.70 2.94 -5.95
C MET A 38 17.63 4.19 -6.81
N LYS A 39 18.57 4.34 -7.76
CA LYS A 39 18.53 5.40 -8.75
C LYS A 39 17.29 5.33 -9.64
N ALA A 40 16.95 4.16 -10.17
CA ALA A 40 15.75 3.98 -10.99
C ALA A 40 14.46 4.30 -10.22
N ALA A 41 14.40 3.96 -8.93
CA ALA A 41 13.30 4.34 -8.05
C ALA A 41 13.23 5.86 -7.83
N ASP A 42 14.36 6.54 -7.68
CA ASP A 42 14.43 7.99 -7.53
C ASP A 42 14.07 8.76 -8.81
N ASP A 43 14.40 8.19 -9.98
CA ASP A 43 14.10 8.78 -11.29
C ASP A 43 12.63 8.58 -11.72
N LEU A 44 11.86 7.72 -11.03
CA LEU A 44 10.47 7.44 -11.37
C LEU A 44 9.53 8.55 -10.87
N ASP A 45 8.74 9.11 -11.79
CA ASP A 45 7.64 10.01 -11.43
C ASP A 45 6.39 9.21 -11.03
N PHE A 46 6.12 9.13 -9.73
CA PHE A 46 4.95 8.42 -9.19
C PHE A 46 3.60 9.06 -9.56
N ARG A 47 3.58 10.26 -10.15
CA ARG A 47 2.35 10.89 -10.67
C ARG A 47 1.79 10.21 -11.92
N ILE A 48 2.49 9.21 -12.46
CA ILE A 48 1.90 8.29 -13.45
C ILE A 48 0.64 7.55 -12.94
N PHE A 49 0.38 7.63 -11.62
CA PHE A 49 -0.81 7.10 -10.96
C PHE A 49 -1.87 8.17 -10.62
N ASP A 50 -1.79 9.39 -11.16
CA ASP A 50 -2.76 10.48 -10.90
C ASP A 50 -4.21 10.13 -11.27
N GLU A 51 -4.42 9.14 -12.16
CA GLU A 51 -5.75 8.72 -12.63
C GLU A 51 -6.38 7.59 -11.79
N VAL A 52 -5.71 7.08 -10.75
CA VAL A 52 -6.25 6.02 -9.89
C VAL A 52 -6.50 6.50 -8.46
N ASP A 53 -7.60 6.03 -7.86
CA ASP A 53 -7.99 6.42 -6.50
C ASP A 53 -7.19 5.68 -5.41
N ALA A 54 -6.65 4.50 -5.73
CA ALA A 54 -5.89 3.67 -4.81
C ALA A 54 -4.92 2.73 -5.53
N VAL A 55 -3.82 2.39 -4.85
CA VAL A 55 -2.85 1.37 -5.25
C VAL A 55 -2.65 0.38 -4.10
N PHE A 56 -2.43 -0.89 -4.42
CA PHE A 56 -2.26 -1.95 -3.44
C PHE A 56 -1.43 -3.09 -4.03
N ASP A 57 -1.03 -4.03 -3.15
CA ASP A 57 -0.20 -5.20 -3.47
C ASP A 57 1.20 -4.87 -4.01
N SER A 58 2.03 -5.89 -4.23
CA SER A 58 3.36 -5.73 -4.83
C SER A 58 3.26 -5.47 -6.35
N PRO A 59 4.10 -4.58 -6.92
CA PRO A 59 5.20 -3.87 -6.25
C PRO A 59 4.80 -2.57 -5.54
N MET A 60 3.54 -2.14 -5.57
CA MET A 60 3.14 -0.78 -5.14
C MET A 60 3.43 -0.52 -3.66
N ALA A 61 3.17 -1.52 -2.80
CA ALA A 61 3.42 -1.43 -1.37
C ALA A 61 4.91 -1.20 -1.03
N ASP A 62 5.83 -1.62 -1.91
CA ASP A 62 7.27 -1.50 -1.71
C ASP A 62 7.76 -0.05 -1.91
N TYR A 63 6.89 0.82 -2.45
CA TYR A 63 7.15 2.24 -2.72
C TYR A 63 6.16 3.16 -1.99
N ALA A 64 5.57 2.68 -0.90
CA ALA A 64 4.59 3.42 -0.11
C ALA A 64 5.07 4.84 0.27
N VAL A 65 6.34 5.01 0.64
CA VAL A 65 6.92 6.33 0.96
C VAL A 65 6.96 7.24 -0.26
N ASP A 66 7.29 6.71 -1.43
CA ASP A 66 7.36 7.46 -2.67
C ASP A 66 5.98 7.93 -3.13
N PHE A 67 4.97 7.06 -3.01
CA PHE A 67 3.57 7.46 -3.18
C PHE A 67 3.17 8.57 -2.22
N MET A 68 3.50 8.48 -0.93
CA MET A 68 3.16 9.54 0.01
C MET A 68 3.84 10.87 -0.29
N ARG A 69 5.05 10.85 -0.87
CA ARG A 69 5.77 12.05 -1.31
C ARG A 69 5.13 12.66 -2.55
N ALA A 70 4.76 11.84 -3.53
CA ALA A 70 4.11 12.29 -4.76
C ALA A 70 2.65 12.75 -4.53
N PHE A 71 1.97 12.15 -3.55
CA PHE A 71 0.58 12.43 -3.20
C PHE A 71 0.45 12.84 -1.72
N PRO A 72 0.79 14.08 -1.33
CA PRO A 72 0.86 14.50 0.09
C PRO A 72 -0.45 14.36 0.88
N GLN A 73 -1.58 14.41 0.18
CA GLN A 73 -2.93 14.27 0.76
C GLN A 73 -3.41 12.80 0.81
N SER A 74 -2.63 11.86 0.30
CA SER A 74 -2.95 10.43 0.36
C SER A 74 -3.00 9.93 1.80
N ARG A 75 -3.73 8.84 1.98
CA ARG A 75 -3.85 8.09 3.22
C ARG A 75 -3.35 6.67 2.99
N MET A 76 -2.72 6.08 4.00
CA MET A 76 -2.20 4.71 3.98
C MET A 76 -3.07 3.80 4.84
N ILE A 77 -3.50 2.68 4.26
CA ILE A 77 -4.06 1.56 5.01
C ILE A 77 -2.97 0.51 5.09
N LEU A 78 -2.47 0.24 6.30
CA LEU A 78 -1.43 -0.75 6.53
C LEU A 78 -2.04 -2.01 7.13
N THR A 79 -2.10 -3.08 6.33
CA THR A 79 -2.59 -4.38 6.78
C THR A 79 -1.45 -5.14 7.47
N VAL A 80 -1.65 -5.46 8.74
CA VAL A 80 -0.65 -6.15 9.56
C VAL A 80 -1.06 -7.57 9.88
N ARG A 81 -0.07 -8.41 10.14
CA ARG A 81 -0.20 -9.73 10.75
C ARG A 81 0.89 -9.86 11.80
N ASP A 82 0.74 -10.81 12.73
CA ASP A 82 1.88 -11.31 13.49
C ASP A 82 3.10 -11.59 12.55
N PRO A 83 4.29 -11.04 12.85
CA PRO A 83 5.45 -11.13 11.97
C PRO A 83 5.87 -12.57 11.67
N VAL A 84 5.83 -13.47 12.65
CA VAL A 84 6.23 -14.88 12.47
C VAL A 84 5.23 -15.58 11.54
N GLN A 85 3.93 -15.41 11.80
CA GLN A 85 2.87 -15.94 10.92
C GLN A 85 2.93 -15.36 9.50
N TRP A 86 3.36 -14.10 9.35
CA TRP A 86 3.55 -13.50 8.03
C TRP A 86 4.66 -14.23 7.26
N VAL A 87 5.84 -14.42 7.87
CA VAL A 87 6.98 -15.11 7.25
C VAL A 87 6.61 -16.53 6.83
N GLU A 88 6.02 -17.30 7.74
CA GLU A 88 5.61 -18.68 7.48
C GLU A 88 4.64 -18.77 6.30
N LYS A 89 3.62 -17.90 6.28
CA LYS A 89 2.62 -17.89 5.20
C LYS A 89 3.23 -17.47 3.87
N ARG A 90 4.16 -16.50 3.86
CA ARG A 90 4.77 -16.01 2.63
C ARG A 90 5.68 -17.05 2.00
N ARG A 91 6.51 -17.73 2.81
CA ARG A 91 7.36 -18.85 2.35
C ARG A 91 6.55 -20.04 1.85
N ARG A 92 5.42 -20.34 2.50
CA ARG A 92 4.56 -21.47 2.11
C ARG A 92 3.84 -21.26 0.78
N ASN A 93 3.38 -20.04 0.50
CA ASN A 93 2.53 -19.78 -0.66
C ASN A 93 3.27 -19.19 -1.87
N HIS A 94 4.50 -18.71 -1.70
CA HIS A 94 5.24 -18.03 -2.74
C HIS A 94 6.64 -18.62 -2.88
N ASN A 95 7.02 -18.96 -4.10
CA ASN A 95 8.40 -19.31 -4.42
C ASN A 95 9.22 -18.01 -4.53
N ASN A 96 10.27 -17.89 -3.72
CA ASN A 96 11.19 -16.76 -3.74
C ASN A 96 10.53 -15.36 -3.58
N PRO A 97 9.73 -15.12 -2.51
CA PRO A 97 9.05 -13.84 -2.33
C PRO A 97 10.04 -12.70 -2.11
N PRO A 98 9.69 -11.45 -2.48
CA PRO A 98 10.51 -10.28 -2.16
C PRO A 98 10.66 -10.11 -0.63
N ALA A 99 11.78 -9.55 -0.21
CA ALA A 99 11.95 -9.16 1.18
C ALA A 99 11.03 -7.97 1.54
N TYR A 100 10.56 -7.90 2.79
CA TYR A 100 9.55 -6.92 3.20
C TYR A 100 10.17 -5.65 3.77
N TYR A 101 10.54 -4.73 2.88
CA TYR A 101 10.92 -3.36 3.21
C TYR A 101 10.84 -2.48 1.95
N GLN A 102 10.90 -1.17 2.13
CA GLN A 102 10.81 -0.23 1.03
C GLN A 102 11.97 -0.42 0.04
N ARG A 103 11.65 -0.40 -1.26
CA ARG A 103 12.61 -0.47 -2.36
C ARG A 103 13.60 -1.64 -2.19
N HIS A 104 13.10 -2.85 -2.02
CA HIS A 104 13.91 -4.03 -1.73
C HIS A 104 14.89 -4.45 -2.85
N CYS A 105 14.91 -3.75 -3.99
CA CYS A 105 15.92 -3.88 -5.05
C CYS A 105 16.27 -5.32 -5.45
N GLY A 106 15.24 -6.14 -5.62
CA GLY A 106 15.38 -7.53 -6.03
C GLY A 106 15.74 -8.50 -4.91
N GLN A 107 16.12 -8.02 -3.72
CA GLN A 107 16.41 -8.85 -2.55
C GLN A 107 15.19 -9.69 -2.17
N LYS A 108 15.45 -10.93 -1.80
CA LYS A 108 14.44 -11.96 -1.56
C LYS A 108 14.36 -12.31 -0.09
N LEU A 109 13.17 -12.70 0.36
CA LEU A 109 12.96 -13.20 1.71
C LEU A 109 13.80 -14.46 2.01
N THR A 110 14.15 -15.22 0.98
CA THR A 110 15.02 -16.42 1.06
C THR A 110 16.47 -16.09 1.42
N GLU A 111 16.91 -14.84 1.27
CA GLU A 111 18.25 -14.38 1.68
C GLU A 111 18.35 -14.14 3.19
N PHE A 112 17.22 -14.12 3.89
CA PHE A 112 17.12 -13.91 5.34
C PHE A 112 16.60 -15.19 6.02
N ASN A 113 17.03 -15.43 7.26
CA ASN A 113 16.40 -16.45 8.11
C ASN A 113 15.04 -15.95 8.65
N ASP A 114 14.27 -16.82 9.30
CA ASP A 114 12.91 -16.49 9.74
C ASP A 114 12.87 -15.39 10.79
N THR A 115 13.82 -15.39 11.74
CA THR A 115 13.94 -14.34 12.76
C THR A 115 14.22 -12.99 12.12
N ALA A 116 15.24 -12.90 11.26
CA ALA A 116 15.59 -11.67 10.55
C ALA A 116 14.45 -11.19 9.64
N SER A 117 13.72 -12.12 9.02
CA SER A 117 12.55 -11.79 8.20
C SER A 117 11.40 -11.21 9.01
N ALA A 118 11.14 -11.75 10.21
CA ALA A 118 10.12 -11.26 11.12
C ALA A 118 10.50 -9.89 11.71
N GLU A 119 11.76 -9.71 12.10
CA GLU A 119 12.30 -8.42 12.55
C GLU A 119 12.22 -7.36 11.46
N LEU A 120 12.59 -7.72 10.21
CA LEU A 120 12.48 -6.82 9.06
C LEU A 120 11.02 -6.44 8.76
N TYR A 121 10.09 -7.38 8.91
CA TYR A 121 8.65 -7.11 8.80
C TYR A 121 8.18 -6.10 9.85
N PHE A 122 8.55 -6.34 11.11
CA PHE A 122 8.22 -5.45 12.23
C PHE A 122 8.83 -4.05 12.04
N ALA A 123 10.12 -3.97 11.74
CA ALA A 123 10.83 -2.71 11.52
C ALA A 123 10.25 -1.90 10.37
N THR A 124 9.88 -2.54 9.26
CA THR A 124 9.22 -1.87 8.13
C THR A 124 7.84 -1.36 8.51
N THR A 125 7.07 -2.13 9.27
CA THR A 125 5.73 -1.73 9.75
C THR A 125 5.83 -0.50 10.66
N GLU A 126 6.76 -0.50 11.61
CA GLU A 126 7.04 0.63 12.50
C GLU A 126 7.50 1.86 11.71
N PHE A 127 8.42 1.68 10.76
CA PHE A 127 8.90 2.75 9.90
C PHE A 127 7.76 3.39 9.09
N LEU A 128 6.95 2.59 8.40
CA LEU A 128 5.78 3.07 7.64
C LEU A 128 4.76 3.77 8.54
N SER A 129 4.56 3.26 9.75
CA SER A 129 3.67 3.87 10.72
C SER A 129 4.17 5.25 11.17
N CYS A 130 5.49 5.36 11.40
CA CYS A 130 6.16 6.59 11.78
C CYS A 130 6.07 7.66 10.69
N VAL A 131 6.44 7.34 9.44
CA VAL A 131 6.49 8.31 8.35
C VAL A 131 5.11 8.74 7.85
N SER A 132 4.09 7.90 8.02
CA SER A 132 2.73 8.22 7.58
C SER A 132 2.09 9.31 8.42
N GLY A 133 2.31 9.27 9.74
CA GLY A 133 1.62 10.10 10.72
C GLY A 133 0.21 9.58 11.03
N LYS A 134 -0.25 9.80 12.27
CA LYS A 134 -1.48 9.20 12.82
C LYS A 134 -2.75 9.52 12.04
N GLU A 135 -2.85 10.71 11.45
CA GLU A 135 -4.06 11.14 10.71
C GLU A 135 -4.17 10.52 9.32
N ARG A 136 -3.05 10.05 8.76
CA ARG A 136 -2.96 9.48 7.42
C ARG A 136 -2.69 7.98 7.43
N LEU A 137 -2.79 7.33 8.60
CA LEU A 137 -2.55 5.91 8.75
C LEU A 137 -3.75 5.21 9.40
N LEU A 138 -4.22 4.15 8.75
CA LEU A 138 -5.10 3.15 9.36
C LEU A 138 -4.34 1.83 9.43
N LEU A 139 -3.94 1.44 10.64
CA LEU A 139 -3.33 0.14 10.92
C LEU A 139 -4.44 -0.88 11.21
N VAL A 140 -4.45 -1.99 10.47
CA VAL A 140 -5.53 -3.00 10.59
C VAL A 140 -4.98 -4.41 10.51
N ASN A 141 -5.34 -5.27 11.47
CA ASN A 141 -4.93 -6.68 11.47
C ASN A 141 -6.00 -7.58 10.82
N LEU A 142 -6.00 -7.72 9.50
CA LEU A 142 -7.06 -8.51 8.81
C LEU A 142 -7.02 -10.03 9.08
N PHE A 143 -6.16 -10.51 9.97
CA PHE A 143 -5.93 -11.95 10.22
C PHE A 143 -6.33 -12.41 11.62
N GLU A 144 -6.72 -11.48 12.49
CA GLU A 144 -7.37 -11.78 13.75
C GLU A 144 -8.89 -11.75 13.59
N PRO A 145 -9.67 -12.37 14.50
CA PRO A 145 -11.13 -12.32 14.42
C PRO A 145 -11.63 -10.88 14.63
N TYR A 146 -12.07 -10.24 13.54
CA TYR A 146 -12.76 -8.95 13.57
C TYR A 146 -14.27 -9.14 13.65
N ARG A 147 -14.96 -8.14 14.20
CA ARG A 147 -16.37 -7.93 13.89
C ARG A 147 -16.43 -7.11 12.60
N ASP A 148 -16.92 -7.70 11.52
CA ASP A 148 -16.92 -7.10 10.17
C ASP A 148 -17.45 -5.65 10.13
N VAL A 149 -18.45 -5.34 10.98
CA VAL A 149 -19.05 -4.00 11.08
C VAL A 149 -18.05 -2.93 11.53
N ASP A 150 -17.17 -3.25 12.47
CA ASP A 150 -16.20 -2.29 13.03
C ASP A 150 -15.10 -1.95 12.01
N LEU A 151 -14.73 -2.93 11.18
CA LEU A 151 -13.75 -2.76 10.11
C LEU A 151 -14.29 -1.82 9.02
N TRP A 152 -15.49 -2.09 8.50
CA TRP A 152 -16.09 -1.27 7.44
C TRP A 152 -16.33 0.17 7.90
N TYR A 153 -16.83 0.36 9.12
CA TYR A 153 -17.02 1.70 9.67
C TYR A 153 -15.70 2.46 9.81
N SER A 154 -14.65 1.79 10.30
CA SER A 154 -13.31 2.37 10.42
C SER A 154 -12.74 2.76 9.07
N LEU A 155 -12.87 1.88 8.05
CA LEU A 155 -12.45 2.16 6.68
C LEU A 155 -13.20 3.35 6.08
N MET A 156 -14.53 3.34 6.11
CA MET A 156 -15.36 4.43 5.55
C MET A 156 -15.02 5.77 6.18
N ARG A 157 -14.92 5.82 7.51
CA ARG A 157 -14.52 7.03 8.24
C ARG A 157 -13.11 7.46 7.83
N PHE A 158 -12.18 6.50 7.75
CA PHE A 158 -10.80 6.76 7.40
C PHE A 158 -10.60 7.22 5.96
N VAL A 159 -11.46 6.85 5.01
CA VAL A 159 -11.41 7.37 3.63
C VAL A 159 -12.32 8.59 3.41
N GLY A 160 -12.99 9.07 4.48
CA GLY A 160 -13.84 10.27 4.42
C GLY A 160 -15.19 10.05 3.74
N ILE A 161 -15.69 8.81 3.69
CA ILE A 161 -17.05 8.51 3.27
C ILE A 161 -17.95 8.72 4.49
N GLU A 162 -18.57 9.91 4.58
CA GLU A 162 -19.60 10.17 5.59
C GLU A 162 -20.83 9.28 5.37
N ASN A 163 -21.46 8.86 6.47
CA ASN A 163 -22.61 7.94 6.52
C ASN A 163 -23.89 8.45 5.80
N ARG A 164 -23.83 9.57 5.07
CA ARG A 164 -25.00 10.17 4.40
C ARG A 164 -25.53 9.30 3.26
N THR A 165 -24.69 8.46 2.66
CA THR A 165 -25.09 7.59 1.54
C THR A 165 -25.74 6.29 2.00
N LEU A 166 -25.46 5.80 3.22
CA LEU A 166 -26.02 4.53 3.71
C LEU A 166 -27.46 4.64 4.22
N LEU A 167 -27.97 5.86 4.48
CA LEU A 167 -29.39 6.06 4.78
C LEU A 167 -30.31 5.96 3.54
N GLY A 168 -29.73 5.83 2.33
CA GLY A 168 -30.48 5.70 1.07
C GLY A 168 -30.36 4.33 0.39
N CYS A 169 -29.47 3.45 0.85
CA CYS A 169 -29.33 2.09 0.31
C CYS A 169 -30.13 1.11 1.17
N SER A 170 -31.44 1.04 0.95
CA SER A 170 -32.22 -0.14 1.35
C SER A 170 -31.71 -1.34 0.56
N PHE A 171 -31.00 -2.26 1.21
CA PHE A 171 -30.73 -3.58 0.64
C PHE A 171 -32.07 -4.28 0.40
N PRO A 172 -32.34 -4.80 -0.81
CA PRO A 172 -33.52 -5.63 -1.07
C PRO A 172 -33.48 -6.95 -0.29
#